data_AF-A0A9D6PKK3-F1
#
_entry.id   AF-A0A9D6PKK3-F1
#
_cell.length_a   1.000
_cell.length_b   1.000
_cell.length_c   1.000
_cell.angle_alpha   90.00
_cell.angle_beta   90.00
_cell.angle_gamma   90.00
#
_symmetry.space_group_name_H-M   'P 1'
#
loop_
_entity.id
_entity.type
_entity.pdbx_description
1 polymer ?
#
loop_
_entity_poly.entity_id
_entity_poly.type
_entity_poly.pdbx_seq_one_letter_code
_entity_poly.pdbx_strand_id
1 'polypeptide(L)'
;MKRQLIIILFLSINVLFLPIEGISAQENSKDNPALFGQLQDELAGDPTGWQWRDPDESNDGIFVKYPLTPDQLINREDKARSDPKNDPSPEDPNIKKSNNFDKNIFDADSWKGSFIRTLINIGSDQGNFFSGDYTVPTTAESEIGKIKEIYTHITNTVTKYGKPVGGEIASLCLTGGRGECRHMGAVLQESLEEAGVKSELIVSADHVWVRVTLTDPPFDGITFDLDPTWYQQPIPLPPRSNTPISSEWREKILAIVTAPKGGLDLNGQWSGFGGTYTGRHTGNSISLISTEGPALIGSLSGTSFTGQIYLVADSCPGLNRYFPAKGTVSNSTITVTFTSPKYDLSECYDLPGTESEKTASYSRV
;
A
#
# COMPACT_ATOMS: atom_id res chain seq x y z
N MET A 1 -71.76 23.15 3.56
CA MET A 1 -71.17 21.82 3.25
C MET A 1 -70.16 21.99 2.13
N LYS A 2 -68.89 21.59 2.34
CA LYS A 2 -67.88 21.09 1.36
C LYS A 2 -67.69 21.92 0.07
N ARG A 3 -66.52 22.47 -0.29
CA ARG A 3 -65.14 21.94 -0.25
C ARG A 3 -64.15 23.09 -0.50
N GLN A 4 -63.03 23.07 0.23
CA GLN A 4 -61.84 23.85 -0.06
C GLN A 4 -61.18 23.35 -1.35
N LEU A 5 -60.74 24.27 -2.20
CA LEU A 5 -59.86 24.00 -3.33
C LEU A 5 -58.49 24.59 -2.99
N ILE A 6 -57.57 23.75 -2.53
CA ILE A 6 -56.15 24.09 -2.36
C ILE A 6 -55.49 23.86 -3.71
N ILE A 7 -55.04 24.95 -4.34
CA ILE A 7 -54.19 24.92 -5.53
C ILE A 7 -52.76 24.74 -5.05
N ILE A 8 -52.20 23.53 -5.22
CA ILE A 8 -50.75 23.29 -5.07
C ILE A 8 -50.13 23.49 -6.44
N LEU A 9 -49.39 24.58 -6.60
CA LEU A 9 -48.58 24.88 -7.76
C LEU A 9 -47.27 24.08 -7.64
N PHE A 10 -47.15 22.97 -8.37
CA PHE A 10 -45.87 22.26 -8.54
C PHE A 10 -44.99 23.06 -9.51
N LEU A 11 -44.05 23.82 -8.97
CA LEU A 11 -42.97 24.44 -9.75
C LEU A 11 -41.91 23.37 -10.02
N SER A 12 -41.99 22.71 -11.18
CA SER A 12 -40.94 21.81 -11.67
C SER A 12 -39.73 22.63 -12.11
N ILE A 13 -38.72 22.73 -11.24
CA ILE A 13 -37.40 23.26 -11.59
C ILE A 13 -36.68 22.19 -12.41
N ASN A 14 -36.68 22.36 -13.73
CA ASN A 14 -35.75 21.67 -14.62
C ASN A 14 -34.36 22.27 -14.40
N VAL A 15 -33.60 21.74 -13.43
CA VAL A 15 -32.15 21.92 -13.41
C VAL A 15 -31.61 21.07 -14.56
N LEU A 16 -31.26 21.73 -15.67
CA LEU A 16 -30.43 21.13 -16.72
C LEU A 16 -29.10 20.72 -16.08
N PHE A 17 -28.97 19.45 -15.74
CA PHE A 17 -27.68 18.79 -15.57
C PHE A 17 -27.10 18.60 -16.98
N LEU A 18 -26.29 19.55 -17.43
CA LEU A 18 -25.37 19.30 -18.52
C LEU A 18 -24.34 18.29 -18.01
N PRO A 19 -24.05 17.20 -18.75
CA PRO A 19 -22.95 16.32 -18.40
C PRO A 19 -21.65 17.12 -18.56
N ILE A 20 -20.96 17.35 -17.44
CA ILE A 20 -19.57 17.81 -17.47
C ILE A 20 -18.76 16.60 -17.94
N GLU A 21 -18.72 16.38 -19.24
CA GLU A 21 -17.75 15.51 -19.89
C GLU A 21 -16.41 16.24 -19.91
N GLY A 22 -15.40 15.66 -19.25
CA GLY A 22 -14.00 16.04 -19.46
C GLY A 22 -13.29 16.74 -18.30
N ILE A 23 -13.40 16.23 -17.07
CA ILE A 23 -12.22 16.26 -16.18
C ILE A 23 -11.36 15.10 -16.65
N SER A 24 -10.26 15.42 -17.34
CA SER A 24 -9.28 14.42 -17.78
C SER A 24 -8.89 13.57 -16.57
N ALA A 25 -9.08 12.26 -16.69
CA ALA A 25 -8.56 11.28 -15.77
C ALA A 25 -7.08 11.57 -15.55
N GLN A 26 -6.79 12.10 -14.37
CA GLN A 26 -5.47 12.34 -13.83
C GLN A 26 -4.72 11.00 -13.93
N GLU A 27 -3.65 10.98 -14.73
CA GLU A 27 -2.75 9.84 -14.82
C GLU A 27 -2.30 9.50 -13.40
N ASN A 28 -2.77 8.34 -12.93
CA ASN A 28 -2.93 8.02 -11.52
C ASN A 28 -1.62 8.15 -10.73
N SER A 29 -1.71 8.80 -9.57
CA SER A 29 -0.73 8.83 -8.48
C SER A 29 -0.28 7.44 -7.98
N LYS A 30 -0.94 6.35 -8.42
CA LYS A 30 -0.75 4.96 -7.97
C LYS A 30 0.61 4.37 -8.35
N ASP A 31 1.25 4.90 -9.39
CA ASP A 31 2.52 4.37 -9.91
C ASP A 31 3.74 5.20 -9.49
N ASN A 32 3.58 6.17 -8.58
CA ASN A 32 4.69 7.01 -8.11
C ASN A 32 5.63 6.22 -7.16
N PRO A 33 6.89 5.93 -7.55
CA PRO A 33 7.82 5.20 -6.70
C PRO A 33 8.16 5.94 -5.39
N ALA A 34 8.09 7.26 -5.37
CA ALA A 34 8.32 8.06 -4.16
C ALA A 34 7.19 7.91 -3.14
N LEU A 35 5.93 7.87 -3.61
CA LEU A 35 4.77 7.65 -2.76
C LEU A 35 4.81 6.22 -2.17
N PHE A 36 5.19 5.23 -2.99
CA PHE A 36 5.41 3.88 -2.51
C PHE A 36 6.57 3.79 -1.50
N GLY A 37 7.66 4.53 -1.72
CA GLY A 37 8.76 4.64 -0.76
C GLY A 37 8.32 5.21 0.59
N GLN A 38 7.44 6.22 0.60
CA GLN A 38 6.85 6.76 1.82
C GLN A 38 5.95 5.72 2.51
N LEU A 39 5.06 5.05 1.76
CA LEU A 39 4.20 3.99 2.28
C LEU A 39 5.03 2.89 2.96
N GLN A 40 6.08 2.43 2.29
CA GLN A 40 6.94 1.39 2.81
C GLN A 40 7.68 1.81 4.08
N ASP A 41 8.14 3.05 4.15
CA ASP A 41 8.78 3.57 5.35
C ASP A 41 7.80 3.65 6.54
N GLU A 42 6.61 4.20 6.31
CA GLU A 42 5.62 4.35 7.39
C GLU A 42 5.19 2.97 7.94
N LEU A 43 5.04 1.97 7.07
CA LEU A 43 4.69 0.60 7.45
C LEU A 43 5.88 -0.21 8.03
N ALA A 44 6.94 -0.38 7.24
CA ALA A 44 8.01 -1.34 7.48
C ALA A 44 9.33 -0.71 7.94
N GLY A 45 9.47 0.61 7.86
CA GLY A 45 10.69 1.34 8.21
C GLY A 45 11.88 1.04 7.30
N ASP A 46 13.08 1.39 7.78
CA ASP A 46 14.33 1.22 7.05
C ASP A 46 14.60 -0.26 6.71
N PRO A 47 14.96 -0.59 5.45
CA PRO A 47 15.22 -1.97 5.03
C PRO A 47 16.33 -2.70 5.80
N THR A 48 17.25 -2.01 6.47
CA THR A 48 18.26 -2.65 7.33
C THR A 48 17.66 -3.31 8.57
N GLY A 49 16.47 -2.86 8.98
CA GLY A 49 15.72 -3.43 10.08
C GLY A 49 14.79 -4.58 9.66
N TRP A 50 14.67 -4.85 8.36
CA TRP A 50 13.72 -5.85 7.88
C TRP A 50 14.13 -7.27 8.24
N GLN A 51 13.14 -8.04 8.64
CA GLN A 51 13.33 -9.44 9.00
C GLN A 51 12.36 -10.37 8.28
N TRP A 52 12.92 -11.47 7.78
CA TRP A 52 12.20 -12.68 7.39
C TRP A 52 12.04 -13.59 8.61
N ARG A 53 10.93 -14.33 8.65
CA ARG A 53 10.59 -15.29 9.70
C ARG A 53 10.57 -16.70 9.13
N ASP A 54 11.52 -17.52 9.54
CA ASP A 54 11.59 -18.93 9.14
C ASP A 54 11.10 -19.82 10.29
N PRO A 55 10.13 -20.72 10.08
CA PRO A 55 9.78 -21.70 11.09
C PRO A 55 10.90 -22.75 11.23
N ASP A 56 11.52 -22.82 12.40
CA ASP A 56 12.49 -23.87 12.73
C ASP A 56 11.76 -25.15 13.15
N GLU A 57 11.56 -26.06 12.19
CA GLU A 57 10.93 -27.36 12.41
C GLU A 57 11.68 -28.22 13.44
N SER A 58 12.99 -28.01 13.61
CA SER A 58 13.79 -28.73 14.61
C SER A 58 13.58 -28.19 16.03
N ASN A 59 13.00 -27.00 16.14
CA ASN A 59 12.77 -26.29 17.39
C ASN A 59 11.29 -25.92 17.56
N ASP A 60 10.43 -26.93 17.41
CA ASP A 60 8.99 -26.82 17.73
C ASP A 60 8.27 -25.71 16.91
N GLY A 61 8.78 -25.44 15.71
CA GLY A 61 8.24 -24.44 14.78
C GLY A 61 8.51 -23.00 15.20
N ILE A 62 9.44 -22.71 16.11
CA ILE A 62 9.76 -21.33 16.51
C ILE A 62 10.18 -20.51 15.28
N PHE A 63 9.62 -19.31 15.15
CA PHE A 63 10.04 -18.39 14.09
C PHE A 63 11.40 -17.79 14.41
N VAL A 64 12.41 -18.20 13.66
CA VAL A 64 13.74 -17.59 13.68
C VAL A 64 13.75 -16.40 12.74
N LYS A 65 14.24 -15.26 13.22
CA LYS A 65 14.25 -14.00 12.49
C LYS A 65 15.61 -13.81 11.81
N TYR A 66 15.60 -13.57 10.51
CA TYR A 66 16.81 -13.33 9.71
C TYR A 66 16.74 -11.95 9.07
N PRO A 67 17.84 -11.17 9.06
CA PRO A 67 17.90 -9.93 8.29
C PRO A 67 17.52 -10.16 6.83
N LEU A 68 16.76 -9.23 6.25
CA LEU A 68 16.22 -9.32 4.90
C LEU A 68 16.52 -8.05 4.12
N THR A 69 17.35 -8.14 3.08
CA THR A 69 17.57 -7.01 2.16
C THR A 69 16.46 -6.93 1.10
N PRO A 70 16.28 -5.77 0.42
CA PRO A 70 15.37 -5.66 -0.72
C PRO A 70 15.62 -6.69 -1.83
N ASP A 71 16.88 -6.97 -2.17
CA ASP A 71 17.23 -8.02 -3.14
C ASP A 71 16.80 -9.41 -2.68
N GLN A 72 17.01 -9.72 -1.39
CA GLN A 72 16.60 -11.00 -0.82
C GLN A 72 15.08 -11.14 -0.77
N LEU A 73 14.36 -10.04 -0.50
CA LEU A 73 12.90 -9.98 -0.57
C LEU A 73 12.42 -10.32 -1.99
N ILE A 74 12.96 -9.64 -3.01
CA ILE A 74 12.59 -9.86 -4.42
C ILE A 74 12.84 -11.31 -4.82
N ASN A 75 14.04 -11.83 -4.55
CA ASN A 75 14.38 -13.22 -4.91
C ASN A 75 13.48 -14.24 -4.23
N ARG A 76 13.06 -13.97 -2.98
CA ARG A 76 12.17 -14.86 -2.23
C ARG A 76 10.75 -14.82 -2.77
N GLU A 77 10.22 -13.63 -3.04
CA GLU A 77 8.89 -13.47 -3.64
C GLU A 77 8.84 -14.03 -5.06
N ASP A 78 9.90 -13.86 -5.87
CA ASP A 78 10.01 -14.51 -7.17
C ASP A 78 9.98 -16.04 -7.05
N LYS A 79 10.75 -16.60 -6.11
CA LYS A 79 10.77 -18.04 -5.87
C LYS A 79 9.40 -18.57 -5.43
N ALA A 80 8.69 -17.82 -4.58
CA ALA A 80 7.33 -18.15 -4.17
C ALA A 80 6.35 -18.17 -5.36
N ARG A 81 6.48 -17.20 -6.27
CA ARG A 81 5.66 -17.10 -7.49
C ARG A 81 6.03 -18.16 -8.54
N SER A 82 7.28 -18.56 -8.59
CA SER A 82 7.83 -19.50 -9.57
C SER A 82 7.95 -20.94 -9.06
N ASP A 83 7.42 -21.27 -7.87
CA ASP A 83 7.46 -22.65 -7.38
C ASP A 83 6.82 -23.57 -8.44
N PRO A 84 7.48 -24.66 -8.88
CA PRO A 84 6.98 -25.55 -9.93
C PRO A 84 5.63 -26.22 -9.60
N LYS A 85 5.12 -26.14 -8.37
CA LYS A 85 3.71 -26.45 -8.07
C LYS A 85 2.72 -25.47 -8.72
N ASN A 86 3.18 -24.27 -9.07
CA ASN A 86 2.47 -23.21 -9.79
C ASN A 86 2.84 -23.13 -11.30
N ASP A 87 3.85 -23.89 -11.76
CA ASP A 87 4.30 -23.98 -13.16
C ASP A 87 3.73 -25.25 -13.86
N PRO A 88 2.92 -25.13 -14.92
CA PRO A 88 2.27 -26.28 -15.57
C PRO A 88 3.18 -27.12 -16.49
N SER A 89 4.51 -27.05 -16.34
CA SER A 89 5.45 -27.83 -17.14
C SER A 89 6.01 -29.10 -16.48
N PRO A 90 5.17 -30.09 -16.14
CA PRO A 90 5.57 -31.50 -16.23
C PRO A 90 5.05 -32.10 -17.55
N GLU A 91 5.87 -32.93 -18.19
CA GLU A 91 5.51 -33.73 -19.38
C GLU A 91 4.39 -34.75 -19.11
N ASP A 92 3.92 -34.87 -17.86
CA ASP A 92 2.83 -35.76 -17.46
C ASP A 92 1.44 -35.10 -17.62
N PRO A 93 0.58 -35.61 -18.51
CA PRO A 93 -0.75 -35.06 -18.76
C PRO A 93 -1.71 -35.14 -17.56
N ASN A 94 -1.49 -36.02 -16.57
CA ASN A 94 -2.30 -36.08 -15.35
C ASN A 94 -1.89 -34.99 -14.36
N ILE A 95 -0.59 -34.72 -14.23
CA ILE A 95 -0.07 -33.61 -13.41
C ILE A 95 -0.45 -32.27 -14.05
N LYS A 96 -0.40 -32.15 -15.38
CA LYS A 96 -0.88 -30.98 -16.11
C LYS A 96 -2.38 -30.72 -15.92
N LYS A 97 -3.19 -31.76 -15.74
CA LYS A 97 -4.63 -31.64 -15.50
C LYS A 97 -4.93 -31.25 -14.05
N SER A 98 -4.18 -31.78 -13.08
CA SER A 98 -4.22 -31.34 -11.67
C SER A 98 -3.75 -29.89 -11.54
N ASN A 99 -2.55 -29.55 -12.04
CA ASN A 99 -2.00 -28.20 -11.97
C ASN A 99 -2.87 -27.15 -12.68
N ASN A 100 -3.55 -27.51 -13.78
CA ASN A 100 -4.52 -26.60 -14.42
C ASN A 100 -5.86 -26.52 -13.68
N PHE A 101 -6.26 -27.57 -12.97
CA PHE A 101 -7.45 -27.54 -12.10
C PHE A 101 -7.15 -26.66 -10.88
N ASP A 102 -5.99 -26.85 -10.26
CA ASP A 102 -5.49 -26.10 -9.12
C ASP A 102 -5.24 -24.64 -9.51
N LYS A 103 -4.54 -24.35 -10.60
CA LYS A 103 -4.34 -22.97 -11.10
C LYS A 103 -5.66 -22.24 -11.34
N ASN A 104 -6.65 -22.88 -11.94
CA ASN A 104 -7.94 -22.22 -12.18
C ASN A 104 -8.78 -22.08 -10.91
N ILE A 105 -8.55 -22.89 -9.88
CA ILE A 105 -9.29 -22.80 -8.61
C ILE A 105 -8.58 -21.87 -7.62
N PHE A 106 -7.28 -21.66 -7.75
CA PHE A 106 -6.45 -20.99 -6.75
C PHE A 106 -5.71 -19.75 -7.28
N ASP A 107 -5.92 -19.38 -8.55
CA ASP A 107 -5.62 -18.04 -9.05
C ASP A 107 -6.71 -17.08 -8.51
N ALA A 108 -6.30 -16.18 -7.60
CA ALA A 108 -7.20 -15.24 -6.92
C ALA A 108 -7.94 -14.31 -7.90
N ASP A 109 -7.38 -14.08 -9.09
CA ASP A 109 -7.97 -13.24 -10.14
C ASP A 109 -8.82 -14.07 -11.13
N SER A 110 -8.92 -15.38 -10.93
CA SER A 110 -9.75 -16.26 -11.77
C SER A 110 -11.19 -16.39 -11.24
N TRP A 111 -12.15 -16.52 -12.16
CA TRP A 111 -13.57 -16.74 -11.85
C TRP A 111 -13.80 -17.91 -10.88
N LYS A 112 -13.02 -18.98 -11.00
CA LYS A 112 -13.15 -20.20 -10.19
C LYS A 112 -12.52 -20.05 -8.79
N GLY A 113 -11.46 -19.25 -8.64
CA GLY A 113 -10.95 -18.85 -7.33
C GLY A 113 -11.92 -17.97 -6.55
N SER A 114 -12.57 -17.02 -7.23
CA SER A 114 -13.68 -16.25 -6.66
C SER A 114 -14.86 -17.15 -6.23
N PHE A 115 -15.19 -18.17 -7.01
CA PHE A 115 -16.25 -19.14 -6.70
C PHE A 115 -15.91 -20.06 -5.51
N ILE A 116 -14.66 -20.52 -5.35
CA ILE A 116 -14.25 -21.32 -4.19
C ILE A 116 -14.17 -20.47 -2.92
N ARG A 117 -13.74 -19.22 -3.02
CA ARG A 117 -13.86 -18.23 -1.93
C ARG A 117 -15.32 -18.07 -1.48
N THR A 118 -16.23 -18.02 -2.45
CA THR A 118 -17.68 -18.00 -2.22
C THR A 118 -18.21 -19.30 -1.62
N LEU A 119 -17.70 -20.47 -2.02
CA LEU A 119 -18.11 -21.77 -1.47
C LEU A 119 -17.54 -22.06 -0.07
N ILE A 120 -16.33 -21.58 0.24
CA ILE A 120 -15.79 -21.62 1.62
C ILE A 120 -16.67 -20.76 2.53
N ASN A 121 -17.09 -19.59 2.04
CA ASN A 121 -17.99 -18.67 2.76
C ASN A 121 -19.45 -19.14 2.83
N ILE A 122 -19.95 -19.96 1.89
CA ILE A 122 -21.38 -20.37 1.81
C ILE A 122 -21.62 -21.82 2.24
N GLY A 123 -20.68 -22.73 2.00
CA GLY A 123 -20.93 -24.18 1.94
C GLY A 123 -20.42 -24.98 3.13
N SER A 124 -19.96 -24.32 4.19
CA SER A 124 -19.36 -25.03 5.30
C SER A 124 -20.10 -24.73 6.61
N ASP A 125 -20.40 -25.80 7.36
CA ASP A 125 -20.57 -25.72 8.82
C ASP A 125 -19.28 -25.19 9.53
N GLN A 126 -18.30 -24.72 8.74
CA GLN A 126 -17.07 -24.00 9.04
C GLN A 126 -17.21 -22.47 8.89
N GLY A 127 -18.42 -21.93 8.77
CA GLY A 127 -18.68 -20.48 8.96
C GLY A 127 -18.17 -19.92 10.31
N ASN A 128 -17.72 -20.79 11.22
CA ASN A 128 -17.05 -20.48 12.49
C ASN A 128 -15.51 -20.56 12.44
N PHE A 129 -14.87 -20.81 11.30
CA PHE A 129 -13.39 -20.83 11.22
C PHE A 129 -12.78 -19.43 11.34
N PHE A 130 -13.54 -18.42 10.94
CA PHE A 130 -13.09 -17.03 10.71
C PHE A 130 -14.09 -16.01 11.28
N SER A 131 -14.81 -16.33 12.36
CA SER A 131 -15.66 -15.33 13.02
C SER A 131 -15.73 -15.54 14.52
N GLY A 132 -15.46 -14.48 15.27
CA GLY A 132 -15.58 -14.39 16.73
C GLY A 132 -14.97 -13.09 17.27
N ASP A 133 -15.25 -12.75 18.54
CA ASP A 133 -14.71 -11.55 19.21
C ASP A 133 -13.21 -11.72 19.51
N TYR A 134 -12.35 -11.61 18.49
CA TYR A 134 -10.91 -11.85 18.64
C TYR A 134 -10.01 -10.96 17.77
N THR A 135 -10.59 -9.91 17.20
CA THR A 135 -9.83 -8.92 16.47
C THR A 135 -8.84 -8.22 17.39
N VAL A 136 -7.75 -7.75 16.80
CA VAL A 136 -6.74 -6.96 17.49
C VAL A 136 -7.22 -5.51 17.45
N PRO A 137 -7.53 -4.89 18.60
CA PRO A 137 -7.93 -3.49 18.63
C PRO A 137 -6.73 -2.60 18.29
N THR A 138 -7.03 -1.44 17.72
CA THR A 138 -6.05 -0.40 17.40
C THR A 138 -6.55 0.95 17.88
N THR A 139 -5.62 1.82 18.26
CA THR A 139 -5.90 3.22 18.63
C THR A 139 -5.40 4.20 17.56
N ALA A 140 -4.84 3.69 16.47
CA ALA A 140 -4.35 4.51 15.38
C ALA A 140 -5.52 5.09 14.57
N GLU A 141 -5.39 6.37 14.22
CA GLU A 141 -6.38 7.08 13.40
C GLU A 141 -6.21 6.76 11.91
N SER A 142 -4.98 6.72 11.40
CA SER A 142 -4.69 6.46 9.99
C SER A 142 -4.66 4.96 9.66
N GLU A 143 -5.07 4.60 8.43
CA GLU A 143 -5.00 3.21 7.93
C GLU A 143 -3.60 2.61 8.06
N ILE A 144 -2.56 3.39 7.75
CA ILE A 144 -1.16 2.95 7.89
C ILE A 144 -0.81 2.61 9.34
N GLY A 145 -1.24 3.47 10.28
CA GLY A 145 -1.03 3.23 11.71
C GLY A 145 -1.76 1.97 12.19
N LYS A 146 -3.02 1.79 11.75
CA LYS A 146 -3.85 0.62 12.07
C LYS A 146 -3.20 -0.67 11.57
N ILE A 147 -2.78 -0.69 10.31
CA ILE A 147 -2.06 -1.84 9.71
C ILE A 147 -0.82 -2.16 10.52
N LYS A 148 -0.01 -1.16 10.85
CA LYS A 148 1.23 -1.34 11.59
C LYS A 148 1.00 -1.89 12.99
N GLU A 149 0.06 -1.33 13.75
CA GLU A 149 -0.26 -1.79 15.11
C GLU A 149 -0.77 -3.23 15.11
N ILE A 150 -1.78 -3.53 14.29
CA ILE A 150 -2.41 -4.85 14.19
C ILE A 150 -1.41 -5.90 13.75
N TYR A 151 -0.69 -5.65 12.64
CA TYR A 151 0.29 -6.60 12.11
C TYR A 151 1.40 -6.87 13.14
N THR A 152 1.94 -5.82 13.77
CA THR A 152 3.01 -5.94 14.77
C THR A 152 2.54 -6.72 15.99
N HIS A 153 1.31 -6.50 16.45
CA HIS A 153 0.75 -7.27 17.55
C HIS A 153 0.70 -8.77 17.20
N ILE A 154 0.19 -9.12 16.01
CA ILE A 154 0.10 -10.52 15.57
C ILE A 154 1.49 -11.15 15.49
N THR A 155 2.46 -10.49 14.83
CA THR A 155 3.80 -11.08 14.62
C THR A 155 4.64 -11.17 15.89
N ASN A 156 4.37 -10.33 16.90
CA ASN A 156 5.02 -10.43 18.21
C ASN A 156 4.37 -11.46 19.13
N THR A 157 3.06 -11.67 19.01
CA THR A 157 2.32 -12.63 19.83
C THR A 157 2.51 -14.07 19.31
N VAL A 158 2.36 -14.27 18.00
CA VAL A 158 2.49 -15.61 17.39
C VAL A 158 3.95 -15.90 17.10
N THR A 159 4.65 -16.54 18.04
CA THR A 159 6.10 -16.80 17.95
C THR A 159 6.45 -18.17 17.39
N LYS A 160 5.45 -19.04 17.17
CA LYS A 160 5.63 -20.38 16.58
C LYS A 160 4.71 -20.61 15.39
N TYR A 161 5.22 -21.29 14.37
CA TYR A 161 4.43 -21.83 13.29
C TYR A 161 3.87 -23.20 13.65
N GLY A 162 2.59 -23.42 13.34
CA GLY A 162 1.92 -24.69 13.52
C GLY A 162 0.51 -24.54 14.08
N LYS A 163 -0.22 -25.65 14.13
CA LYS A 163 -1.61 -25.68 14.59
C LYS A 163 -1.75 -25.20 16.04
N PRO A 164 -2.66 -24.25 16.34
CA PRO A 164 -2.96 -23.82 17.70
C PRO A 164 -3.43 -24.98 18.59
N VAL A 165 -3.14 -24.88 19.90
CA VAL A 165 -3.69 -25.81 20.89
C VAL A 165 -5.16 -25.48 21.11
N GLY A 166 -6.05 -26.46 20.95
CA GLY A 166 -7.48 -26.29 21.21
C GLY A 166 -8.36 -26.21 19.96
N GLY A 167 -7.81 -26.25 18.74
CA GLY A 167 -8.61 -26.35 17.52
C GLY A 167 -8.02 -25.62 16.31
N GLU A 168 -8.89 -25.32 15.35
CA GLU A 168 -8.60 -24.60 14.10
C GLU A 168 -9.15 -23.16 14.10
N ILE A 169 -9.63 -22.67 15.25
CA ILE A 169 -10.16 -21.30 15.36
C ILE A 169 -9.00 -20.31 15.20
N ALA A 170 -9.14 -19.34 14.30
CA ALA A 170 -8.09 -18.38 13.96
C ALA A 170 -7.51 -17.68 15.22
N SER A 171 -8.37 -17.26 16.13
CA SER A 171 -8.01 -16.54 17.37
C SER A 171 -7.08 -17.29 18.32
N LEU A 172 -7.12 -18.62 18.30
CA LEU A 172 -6.31 -19.44 19.20
C LEU A 172 -4.81 -19.24 18.93
N CYS A 173 -4.45 -18.74 17.74
CA CYS A 173 -3.06 -18.41 17.47
C CYS A 173 -2.53 -17.28 18.35
N LEU A 174 -3.36 -16.31 18.70
CA LEU A 174 -3.00 -15.21 19.60
C LEU A 174 -2.85 -15.71 21.04
N THR A 175 -3.81 -16.48 21.54
CA THR A 175 -3.76 -16.97 22.93
C THR A 175 -2.67 -18.01 23.15
N GLY A 176 -2.41 -18.86 22.16
CA GLY A 176 -1.43 -19.94 22.23
C GLY A 176 -0.02 -19.55 21.77
N GLY A 177 0.14 -18.36 21.18
CA GLY A 177 1.39 -17.92 20.56
C GLY A 177 1.87 -18.81 19.41
N ARG A 178 0.97 -19.59 18.80
CA ARG A 178 1.25 -20.58 17.76
C ARG A 178 0.17 -20.55 16.68
N GLY A 179 0.54 -20.36 15.42
CA GLY A 179 -0.42 -20.35 14.32
C GLY A 179 0.21 -20.68 12.97
N GLU A 180 -0.64 -21.10 12.03
CA GLU A 180 -0.30 -21.28 10.62
C GLU A 180 -0.76 -20.07 9.79
N CYS A 181 -0.38 -20.03 8.50
CA CYS A 181 -0.73 -18.94 7.59
C CYS A 181 -2.23 -18.60 7.58
N ARG A 182 -3.11 -19.62 7.56
CA ARG A 182 -4.57 -19.42 7.62
C ARG A 182 -5.05 -18.72 8.89
N HIS A 183 -4.42 -18.97 10.03
CA HIS A 183 -4.83 -18.38 11.31
C HIS A 183 -4.39 -16.92 11.39
N MET A 184 -3.12 -16.66 11.07
CA MET A 184 -2.54 -15.32 11.15
C MET A 184 -3.12 -14.40 10.08
N GLY A 185 -3.33 -14.91 8.86
CA GLY A 185 -3.96 -14.16 7.77
C GLY A 185 -5.40 -13.78 8.09
N ALA A 186 -6.20 -14.70 8.63
CA ALA A 186 -7.59 -14.41 9.03
C ALA A 186 -7.66 -13.36 10.15
N VAL A 187 -6.90 -13.55 11.23
CA VAL A 187 -6.85 -12.55 12.32
C VAL A 187 -6.45 -11.18 11.79
N LEU A 188 -5.44 -11.11 10.91
CA LEU A 188 -5.02 -9.84 10.31
C LEU A 188 -6.15 -9.21 9.49
N GLN A 189 -6.77 -9.96 8.58
CA GLN A 189 -7.81 -9.45 7.70
C GLN A 189 -9.06 -8.98 8.46
N GLU A 190 -9.59 -9.79 9.38
CA GLU A 190 -10.77 -9.44 10.18
C GLU A 190 -10.49 -8.21 11.07
N SER A 191 -9.30 -8.14 11.68
CA SER A 191 -8.93 -6.97 12.50
C SER A 191 -8.80 -5.70 11.68
N LEU A 192 -8.30 -5.80 10.44
CA LEU A 192 -8.20 -4.68 9.53
C LEU A 192 -9.59 -4.20 9.08
N GLU A 193 -10.49 -5.11 8.72
CA GLU A 193 -11.87 -4.75 8.36
C GLU A 193 -12.63 -4.10 9.52
N GLU A 194 -12.50 -4.62 10.74
CA GLU A 194 -13.12 -4.00 11.92
C GLU A 194 -12.55 -2.59 12.19
N ALA A 195 -11.26 -2.39 11.94
CA ALA A 195 -10.60 -1.08 12.05
C ALA A 195 -10.94 -0.11 10.89
N GLY A 196 -11.77 -0.55 9.92
CA GLY A 196 -12.19 0.23 8.76
C GLY A 196 -11.17 0.27 7.62
N VAL A 197 -10.16 -0.60 7.62
CA VAL A 197 -9.18 -0.74 6.54
C VAL A 197 -9.70 -1.79 5.55
N LYS A 198 -9.88 -1.40 4.28
CA LYS A 198 -10.33 -2.33 3.25
C LYS A 198 -9.28 -3.42 3.02
N SER A 199 -9.64 -4.67 3.31
CA SER A 199 -8.74 -5.81 3.20
C SER A 199 -9.43 -7.07 2.72
N GLU A 200 -8.64 -8.01 2.23
CA GLU A 200 -9.11 -9.20 1.55
C GLU A 200 -8.21 -10.39 1.87
N LEU A 201 -8.77 -11.49 2.36
CA LEU A 201 -8.01 -12.71 2.60
C LEU A 201 -7.74 -13.41 1.26
N ILE A 202 -6.47 -13.67 0.96
CA ILE A 202 -6.03 -14.34 -0.26
C ILE A 202 -5.49 -15.72 0.11
N VAL A 203 -5.92 -16.73 -0.66
CA VAL A 203 -5.66 -18.14 -0.39
C VAL A 203 -5.07 -18.80 -1.63
N SER A 204 -3.89 -19.40 -1.50
CA SER A 204 -3.32 -20.35 -2.45
C SER A 204 -3.41 -21.78 -1.91
N ALA A 205 -2.90 -22.75 -2.70
CA ALA A 205 -2.86 -24.15 -2.29
C ALA A 205 -1.97 -24.41 -1.07
N ASP A 206 -0.95 -23.59 -0.86
CA ASP A 206 0.11 -23.78 0.13
C ASP A 206 0.19 -22.64 1.15
N HIS A 207 -0.47 -21.51 0.92
CA HIS A 207 -0.29 -20.33 1.73
C HIS A 207 -1.52 -19.42 1.79
N VAL A 208 -1.59 -18.60 2.84
CA VAL A 208 -2.65 -17.60 3.05
C VAL A 208 -2.02 -16.29 3.47
N TRP A 209 -2.47 -15.19 2.85
CA TRP A 209 -1.99 -13.84 3.13
C TRP A 209 -3.14 -12.83 2.99
N VAL A 210 -2.86 -11.55 3.19
CA VAL A 210 -3.89 -10.49 3.16
C VAL A 210 -3.55 -9.46 2.10
N ARG A 211 -4.52 -9.09 1.27
CA ARG A 211 -4.42 -7.95 0.35
C ARG A 211 -5.11 -6.75 0.98
N VAL A 212 -4.46 -5.59 0.95
CA VAL A 212 -5.00 -4.35 1.50
C VAL A 212 -5.16 -3.34 0.38
N THR A 213 -6.24 -2.56 0.40
CA THR A 213 -6.44 -1.39 -0.46
C THR A 213 -6.63 -0.18 0.42
N LEU A 214 -5.74 0.80 0.31
CA LEU A 214 -5.83 2.03 1.09
C LEU A 214 -6.89 2.97 0.51
N THR A 215 -7.50 3.74 1.40
CA THR A 215 -8.49 4.78 1.13
C THR A 215 -8.10 6.15 1.70
N ASP A 216 -7.14 6.19 2.64
CA ASP A 216 -6.61 7.43 3.19
C ASP A 216 -5.70 8.17 2.18
N PRO A 217 -5.92 9.47 1.92
CA PRO A 217 -4.93 10.30 1.23
C PRO A 217 -3.61 10.36 2.04
N PRO A 218 -2.44 10.37 1.39
CA PRO A 218 -2.19 10.42 -0.07
C PRO A 218 -2.18 9.04 -0.75
N PHE A 219 -2.46 7.95 -0.04
CA PHE A 219 -2.27 6.58 -0.51
C PHE A 219 -3.52 5.93 -1.13
N ASP A 220 -4.60 6.71 -1.30
CA ASP A 220 -5.87 6.23 -1.83
C ASP A 220 -5.72 5.41 -3.13
N GLY A 221 -6.30 4.21 -3.10
CA GLY A 221 -6.32 3.27 -4.19
C GLY A 221 -5.03 2.47 -4.41
N ILE A 222 -4.00 2.63 -3.56
CA ILE A 222 -2.83 1.75 -3.56
C ILE A 222 -3.22 0.39 -2.99
N THR A 223 -2.86 -0.68 -3.70
CA THR A 223 -3.11 -2.07 -3.30
C THR A 223 -1.81 -2.84 -3.16
N PHE A 224 -1.65 -3.57 -2.05
CA PHE A 224 -0.48 -4.40 -1.78
C PHE A 224 -0.85 -5.62 -0.93
N ASP A 225 0.02 -6.62 -0.94
CA ASP A 225 -0.13 -7.81 -0.12
C ASP A 225 0.70 -7.69 1.17
N LEU A 226 0.21 -8.30 2.24
CA LEU A 226 0.82 -8.42 3.56
C LEU A 226 0.84 -9.89 3.97
N ASP A 227 1.99 -10.35 4.48
CA ASP A 227 2.18 -11.74 4.87
C ASP A 227 2.70 -11.83 6.30
N PRO A 228 1.81 -12.01 7.31
CA PRO A 228 2.19 -12.01 8.71
C PRO A 228 2.98 -13.27 9.11
N THR A 229 3.03 -14.30 8.27
CA THR A 229 3.79 -15.53 8.54
C THR A 229 5.24 -15.40 8.10
N TRP A 230 5.49 -14.74 6.97
CA TRP A 230 6.81 -14.65 6.36
C TRP A 230 7.65 -13.47 6.82
N TYR A 231 7.02 -12.34 7.18
CA TYR A 231 7.73 -11.12 7.52
C TYR A 231 7.41 -10.67 8.94
N GLN A 232 8.39 -10.05 9.60
CA GLN A 232 8.22 -9.55 10.97
C GLN A 232 7.50 -8.20 11.01
N GLN A 233 7.71 -7.38 10.00
CA GLN A 233 7.13 -6.05 9.81
C GLN A 233 6.23 -6.06 8.57
N PRO A 234 5.23 -5.16 8.47
CA PRO A 234 4.27 -5.14 7.37
C PRO A 234 4.91 -4.57 6.10
N ILE A 235 5.79 -5.34 5.46
CA ILE A 235 6.38 -4.96 4.16
C ILE A 235 5.25 -4.95 3.12
N PRO A 236 4.98 -3.84 2.42
CA PRO A 236 4.03 -3.83 1.30
C PRO A 236 4.60 -4.65 0.13
N LEU A 237 3.97 -5.77 -0.18
CA LEU A 237 4.39 -6.67 -1.24
C LEU A 237 3.60 -6.42 -2.53
N PRO A 238 4.19 -6.71 -3.71
CA PRO A 238 3.41 -6.78 -4.94
C PRO A 238 2.25 -7.76 -4.76
N PRO A 239 1.03 -7.40 -5.20
CA PRO A 239 -0.06 -8.35 -5.35
C PRO A 239 0.44 -9.66 -5.99
N ARG A 240 0.32 -10.76 -5.26
CA ARG A 240 0.78 -12.07 -5.69
C ARG A 240 -0.08 -12.57 -6.85
N SER A 241 0.63 -13.10 -7.85
CA SER A 241 0.12 -13.67 -9.09
C SER A 241 1.07 -14.79 -9.52
N ASN A 242 0.65 -15.60 -10.51
CA ASN A 242 1.45 -16.68 -11.09
C ASN A 242 2.56 -16.21 -12.04
N THR A 243 2.97 -14.94 -11.94
CA THR A 243 4.03 -14.35 -12.75
C THR A 243 5.12 -13.80 -11.83
N PRO A 244 6.39 -13.76 -12.28
CA PRO A 244 7.46 -13.07 -11.57
C PRO A 244 7.08 -11.63 -11.23
N ILE A 245 7.75 -11.06 -10.21
CA ILE A 245 7.54 -9.65 -9.87
C ILE A 245 7.87 -8.78 -11.10
N SER A 246 6.94 -7.88 -11.46
CA SER A 246 7.13 -6.96 -12.58
C SER A 246 8.34 -6.06 -12.37
N SER A 247 8.91 -5.55 -13.46
CA SER A 247 10.01 -4.58 -13.40
C SER A 247 9.65 -3.35 -12.56
N GLU A 248 8.41 -2.87 -12.67
CA GLU A 248 7.89 -1.74 -11.90
C GLU A 248 7.92 -2.00 -10.39
N TRP A 249 7.48 -3.17 -9.94
CA TRP A 249 7.51 -3.51 -8.51
C TRP A 249 8.93 -3.77 -8.01
N ARG A 250 9.81 -4.32 -8.85
CA ARG A 250 11.24 -4.40 -8.52
C ARG A 250 11.83 -3.02 -8.35
N GLU A 251 11.56 -2.10 -9.27
CA GLU A 251 12.01 -0.72 -9.18
C GLU A 251 11.47 -0.05 -7.92
N LYS A 252 10.19 -0.23 -7.59
CA LYS A 252 9.60 0.24 -6.32
C LYS A 252 10.38 -0.31 -5.13
N ILE A 253 10.50 -1.64 -4.99
CA ILE A 253 11.21 -2.28 -3.86
C ILE A 253 12.68 -1.85 -3.78
N LEU A 254 13.39 -1.80 -4.91
CA LEU A 254 14.81 -1.44 -4.98
C LEU A 254 15.06 0.06 -4.82
N ALA A 255 14.10 0.91 -5.20
CA ALA A 255 14.19 2.35 -4.97
C ALA A 255 14.18 2.68 -3.47
N ILE A 256 13.71 1.76 -2.63
CA ILE A 256 13.87 1.87 -1.18
C ILE A 256 15.29 1.43 -0.81
N VAL A 257 16.22 2.32 -1.09
CA VAL A 257 17.62 2.18 -0.69
C VAL A 257 17.79 2.77 0.70
N THR A 258 18.66 2.12 1.48
CA THR A 258 19.25 2.63 2.72
C THR A 258 19.60 4.09 2.59
N ALA A 259 19.33 4.88 3.63
CA ALA A 259 19.69 6.29 3.64
C ALA A 259 21.15 6.45 3.22
N PRO A 260 21.50 7.50 2.45
CA PRO A 260 22.88 7.69 2.04
C PRO A 260 23.76 7.60 3.29
N LYS A 261 24.72 6.68 3.33
CA LYS A 261 25.69 6.60 4.43
C LYS A 261 26.46 7.91 4.43
N GLY A 262 26.01 8.85 5.25
CA GLY A 262 26.60 10.19 5.31
C GLY A 262 25.61 11.23 5.80
N GLY A 263 25.35 11.25 7.12
CA GLY A 263 24.99 12.42 7.93
C GLY A 263 23.84 13.34 7.48
N LEU A 264 23.11 12.99 6.43
CA LEU A 264 21.98 13.73 5.89
C LEU A 264 20.76 13.42 6.74
N ASP A 265 20.37 14.38 7.57
CA ASP A 265 19.13 14.36 8.32
C ASP A 265 18.29 15.56 7.90
N LEU A 266 17.29 15.29 7.06
CA LEU A 266 16.37 16.31 6.54
C LEU A 266 15.05 16.33 7.33
N ASN A 267 14.97 15.62 8.46
CA ASN A 267 13.80 15.70 9.34
C ASN A 267 13.72 17.05 10.06
N GLY A 268 12.51 17.52 10.30
CA GLY A 268 12.26 18.75 11.06
C GLY A 268 11.58 19.84 10.24
N GLN A 269 11.68 21.08 10.68
CA GLN A 269 10.98 22.20 10.04
C GLN A 269 11.81 22.82 8.93
N TRP A 270 11.14 23.13 7.83
CA TRP A 270 11.69 23.76 6.64
C TRP A 270 10.85 24.99 6.28
N SER A 271 11.47 26.00 5.70
CA SER A 271 10.82 27.20 5.19
C SER A 271 11.31 27.51 3.79
N GLY A 272 10.42 27.93 2.90
CA GLY A 272 10.80 28.20 1.52
C GLY A 272 9.60 28.20 0.59
N PHE A 273 9.80 28.69 -0.63
CA PHE A 273 8.78 28.61 -1.68
C PHE A 273 7.34 28.94 -1.22
N GLY A 274 7.19 30.03 -0.44
CA GLY A 274 5.90 30.54 0.02
C GLY A 274 5.31 29.91 1.29
N GLY A 275 5.98 28.96 1.95
CA GLY A 275 5.40 28.27 3.12
C GLY A 275 6.39 27.69 4.12
N THR A 276 5.83 27.05 5.14
CA THR A 276 6.54 26.23 6.12
C THR A 276 6.14 24.77 5.97
N TYR A 277 7.10 23.86 6.10
CA TYR A 277 6.92 22.45 5.87
C TYR A 277 7.56 21.62 6.96
N THR A 278 6.95 20.48 7.24
CA THR A 278 7.59 19.40 7.99
C THR A 278 8.30 18.48 7.01
N GLY A 279 9.62 18.45 7.08
CA GLY A 279 10.45 17.51 6.36
C GLY A 279 10.41 16.14 7.04
N ARG A 280 10.15 15.11 6.24
CA ARG A 280 10.33 13.70 6.60
C ARG A 280 11.35 13.09 5.65
N HIS A 281 12.38 12.49 6.23
CA HIS A 281 13.48 11.88 5.49
C HIS A 281 13.79 10.51 6.05
N THR A 282 13.60 9.50 5.21
CA THR A 282 13.88 8.13 5.57
C THR A 282 14.39 7.36 4.37
N GLY A 283 15.48 6.61 4.57
CA GLY A 283 16.18 6.02 3.44
C GLY A 283 16.64 7.11 2.46
N ASN A 284 16.45 6.85 1.18
CA ASN A 284 16.60 7.88 0.15
C ASN A 284 15.33 8.71 -0.05
N SER A 285 14.22 8.42 0.62
CA SER A 285 12.96 9.13 0.41
C SER A 285 12.91 10.41 1.23
N ILE A 286 12.46 11.50 0.60
CA ILE A 286 12.20 12.77 1.26
C ILE A 286 10.80 13.28 0.89
N SER A 287 10.09 13.80 1.88
CA SER A 287 8.89 14.61 1.67
C SER A 287 8.96 15.92 2.46
N LEU A 288 8.46 17.01 1.88
CA LEU A 288 8.13 18.24 2.59
C LEU A 288 6.61 18.37 2.62
N ILE A 289 6.04 18.32 3.82
CA ILE A 289 4.59 18.31 4.03
C ILE A 289 4.17 19.66 4.62
N SER A 290 3.26 20.34 3.93
CA SER A 290 2.58 21.54 4.42
C SER A 290 1.31 21.18 5.19
N THR A 291 0.61 22.17 5.75
CA THR A 291 -0.72 21.97 6.35
C THR A 291 -1.77 21.48 5.34
N GLU A 292 -1.56 21.73 4.05
CA GLU A 292 -2.49 21.37 2.97
C GLU A 292 -2.10 20.08 2.25
N GLY A 293 -1.00 19.44 2.64
CA GLY A 293 -0.49 18.20 2.05
C GLY A 293 0.96 18.27 1.57
N PRO A 294 1.43 17.23 0.86
CA PRO A 294 2.81 17.14 0.41
C PRO A 294 3.10 18.19 -0.65
N ALA A 295 4.06 19.07 -0.38
CA ALA A 295 4.52 20.10 -1.32
C ALA A 295 5.69 19.62 -2.16
N LEU A 296 6.50 18.71 -1.63
CA LEU A 296 7.63 18.09 -2.33
C LEU A 296 7.72 16.63 -1.91
N ILE A 297 7.87 15.72 -2.87
CA ILE A 297 8.10 14.29 -2.62
C ILE A 297 9.16 13.78 -3.58
N GLY A 298 10.09 12.94 -3.14
CA GLY A 298 11.10 12.39 -4.04
C GLY A 298 12.10 11.46 -3.37
N SER A 299 13.10 11.08 -4.15
CA SER A 299 14.21 10.23 -3.74
C SER A 299 15.56 10.92 -3.91
N LEU A 300 16.53 10.47 -3.12
CA LEU A 300 17.90 10.95 -3.07
C LEU A 300 18.86 9.94 -3.70
N SER A 301 19.87 10.46 -4.38
CA SER A 301 21.07 9.71 -4.76
C SER A 301 22.28 10.55 -4.36
N GLY A 302 22.81 10.29 -3.16
CA GLY A 302 23.78 11.17 -2.52
C GLY A 302 23.15 12.52 -2.19
N THR A 303 23.69 13.60 -2.75
CA THR A 303 23.15 14.97 -2.61
C THR A 303 22.21 15.36 -3.75
N SER A 304 21.89 14.47 -4.68
CA SER A 304 20.96 14.75 -5.78
C SER A 304 19.54 14.36 -5.39
N PHE A 305 18.57 15.21 -5.69
CA PHE A 305 17.13 14.97 -5.53
C PHE A 305 16.49 14.68 -6.90
N THR A 306 15.58 13.69 -6.95
CA THR A 306 14.66 13.47 -8.07
C THR A 306 13.28 13.16 -7.53
N GLY A 307 12.25 13.84 -8.01
CA GLY A 307 10.91 13.65 -7.48
C GLY A 307 9.89 14.55 -8.15
N GLN A 308 8.95 15.04 -7.35
CA GLN A 308 7.86 15.89 -7.79
C GLN A 308 7.62 17.03 -6.79
N ILE A 309 7.18 18.17 -7.31
CA ILE A 309 6.72 19.32 -6.54
C ILE A 309 5.23 19.54 -6.81
N TYR A 310 4.44 19.77 -5.76
CA TYR A 310 3.03 20.11 -5.90
C TYR A 310 2.88 21.62 -6.07
N LEU A 311 2.21 22.03 -7.15
CA LEU A 311 1.92 23.45 -7.40
C LEU A 311 0.44 23.70 -7.17
N VAL A 312 0.15 24.73 -6.39
CA VAL A 312 -1.21 25.24 -6.16
C VAL A 312 -1.46 26.40 -7.11
N ALA A 313 -2.56 26.33 -7.84
CA ALA A 313 -3.11 27.40 -8.66
C ALA A 313 -4.27 28.05 -7.90
N ASP A 314 -3.97 29.04 -7.06
CA ASP A 314 -4.92 29.65 -6.10
C ASP A 314 -6.28 30.04 -6.71
N SER A 315 -6.29 30.51 -7.96
CA SER A 315 -7.52 30.93 -8.66
C SER A 315 -8.17 29.83 -9.50
N CYS A 316 -7.51 28.69 -9.67
CA CYS A 316 -7.96 27.56 -10.48
C CYS A 316 -7.63 26.22 -9.80
N PRO A 317 -8.33 25.83 -8.72
CA PRO A 317 -8.00 24.63 -7.95
C PRO A 317 -7.97 23.32 -8.75
N GLY A 318 -8.72 23.25 -9.86
CA GLY A 318 -8.70 22.10 -10.78
C GLY A 318 -7.38 21.92 -11.54
N LEU A 319 -6.46 22.88 -11.45
CA LEU A 319 -5.13 22.83 -12.04
C LEU A 319 -4.03 22.47 -11.02
N ASN A 320 -4.38 22.25 -9.76
CA ASN A 320 -3.42 21.82 -8.74
C ASN A 320 -2.89 20.43 -9.07
N ARG A 321 -1.57 20.27 -9.22
CA ARG A 321 -0.96 18.97 -9.53
C ARG A 321 0.54 18.92 -9.25
N TYR A 322 1.07 17.70 -9.27
CA TYR A 322 2.49 17.43 -9.17
C TYR A 322 3.21 17.62 -10.50
N PHE A 323 4.39 18.22 -10.45
CA PHE A 323 5.30 18.38 -11.58
C PHE A 323 6.63 17.70 -11.30
N PRO A 324 7.24 17.03 -12.29
CA PRO A 324 8.58 16.48 -12.14
C PRO A 324 9.59 17.56 -11.72
N ALA A 325 10.39 17.23 -10.71
CA ALA A 325 11.39 18.11 -10.14
C ALA A 325 12.71 17.37 -9.94
N LYS A 326 13.83 18.08 -10.14
CA LYS A 326 15.18 17.57 -9.90
C LYS A 326 15.99 18.60 -9.15
N GLY A 327 16.96 18.20 -8.36
CA GLY A 327 17.60 19.16 -7.50
C GLY A 327 18.79 18.65 -6.72
N THR A 328 19.16 19.44 -5.72
CA THR A 328 20.20 19.09 -4.75
C THR A 328 19.71 19.27 -3.33
N VAL A 329 20.30 18.48 -2.43
CA VAL A 329 20.00 18.45 -1.01
C VAL A 329 21.26 18.54 -0.18
N SER A 330 21.15 19.26 0.93
CA SER A 330 22.10 19.32 2.02
C SER A 330 21.33 19.34 3.36
N ASN A 331 22.02 19.20 4.48
CA ASN A 331 21.42 19.25 5.82
C ASN A 331 20.67 20.55 6.15
N SER A 332 20.91 21.62 5.39
CA SER A 332 20.33 22.94 5.63
C SER A 332 19.52 23.46 4.45
N THR A 333 19.65 22.87 3.26
CA THR A 333 19.02 23.38 2.03
C THR A 333 18.53 22.27 1.11
N ILE A 334 17.33 22.46 0.56
CA ILE A 334 16.78 21.69 -0.56
C ILE A 334 16.57 22.68 -1.69
N THR A 335 17.13 22.42 -2.88
CA THR A 335 16.90 23.25 -4.06
C THR A 335 16.47 22.37 -5.21
N VAL A 336 15.30 22.63 -5.79
CA VAL A 336 14.75 21.86 -6.90
C VAL A 336 14.38 22.77 -8.06
N THR A 337 14.67 22.30 -9.27
CA THR A 337 14.19 22.88 -10.52
C THR A 337 13.04 22.05 -11.07
N PHE A 338 12.05 22.74 -11.64
CA PHE A 338 10.88 22.13 -12.26
C PHE A 338 10.37 23.02 -13.39
N THR A 339 9.60 22.43 -14.29
CA THR A 339 8.93 23.18 -15.36
C THR A 339 7.56 23.65 -14.87
N SER A 340 7.43 24.95 -14.62
CA SER A 340 6.17 25.56 -14.19
C SER A 340 5.33 25.92 -15.42
N PRO A 341 4.08 25.44 -15.52
CA PRO A 341 3.16 25.92 -16.54
C PRO A 341 2.74 27.36 -16.26
N LYS A 342 2.21 28.03 -17.28
CA LYS A 342 1.39 29.22 -17.12
C LYS A 342 -0.07 28.87 -17.35
N TYR A 343 -0.93 29.56 -16.62
CA TYR A 343 -2.38 29.36 -16.67
C TYR A 343 -3.05 30.60 -17.23
N ASP A 344 -4.12 30.39 -17.98
CA ASP A 344 -5.14 31.42 -18.16
C ASP A 344 -6.02 31.41 -16.89
N LEU A 345 -5.92 32.46 -16.08
CA LEU A 345 -6.67 32.56 -14.83
C LEU A 345 -8.17 32.84 -15.04
N SER A 346 -8.57 33.30 -16.22
CA SER A 346 -9.96 33.61 -16.53
C SER A 346 -10.74 32.38 -17.01
N GLU A 347 -10.07 31.49 -17.74
CA GLU A 347 -10.67 30.29 -18.31
C GLU A 347 -10.19 29.00 -17.62
N CYS A 348 -9.24 29.08 -16.69
CA CYS A 348 -8.69 27.99 -15.90
C CYS A 348 -8.22 26.78 -16.74
N TYR A 349 -7.36 27.04 -17.73
CA TYR A 349 -6.67 26.00 -18.49
C TYR A 349 -5.17 26.30 -18.67
N ASP A 350 -4.40 25.27 -19.03
CA ASP A 350 -2.96 25.36 -19.30
C ASP A 350 -2.67 26.11 -20.60
N LEU A 351 -1.67 26.99 -20.63
CA LEU A 351 -1.18 27.62 -21.86
C LEU A 351 0.03 26.83 -22.40
N PRO A 352 -0.15 25.86 -23.32
CA PRO A 352 0.91 24.95 -23.72
C PRO A 352 2.01 25.70 -24.49
N GLY A 353 3.26 25.32 -24.27
CA GLY A 353 4.42 25.97 -24.91
C GLY A 353 4.84 27.30 -24.28
N THR A 354 4.20 27.70 -23.16
CA THR A 354 4.56 28.90 -22.40
C THR A 354 5.17 28.59 -21.03
N GLU A 355 5.52 27.33 -20.81
CA GLU A 355 6.14 26.83 -19.59
C GLU A 355 7.51 27.48 -19.38
N SER A 356 7.90 27.60 -18.11
CA SER A 356 9.21 28.16 -17.75
C SER A 356 9.85 27.34 -16.65
N GLU A 357 11.16 27.15 -16.75
CA GLU A 357 11.91 26.56 -15.66
C GLU A 357 11.90 27.50 -14.45
N LYS A 358 11.59 26.93 -13.29
CA LYS A 358 11.58 27.62 -12.00
C LYS A 358 12.43 26.85 -11.02
N THR A 359 12.95 27.57 -10.04
CA THR A 359 13.69 27.01 -8.92
C THR A 359 12.93 27.27 -7.63
N ALA A 360 12.66 26.22 -6.88
CA ALA A 360 12.20 26.30 -5.50
C ALA A 360 13.37 25.99 -4.57
N SER A 361 13.51 26.81 -3.52
CA SER A 361 14.52 26.61 -2.48
C SER A 361 13.85 26.59 -1.12
N TYR A 362 14.26 25.62 -0.30
CA TYR A 362 13.83 25.42 1.07
C TYR A 362 15.06 25.42 1.97
N SER A 363 14.94 26.08 3.12
CA SER A 363 15.97 26.20 4.13
C SER A 363 15.45 25.62 5.44
N ARG A 364 16.29 24.87 6.14
CA ARG A 364 15.97 24.34 7.47
C ARG A 364 15.80 25.51 8.46
N VAL A 365 14.78 25.41 9.31
CA VAL A 365 14.43 26.42 10.34
C VAL A 365 15.28 26.22 11.58
#